data_AF-A0A380E3W0-F1
#
_entry.id   AF-A0A380E3W0-F1
#
_cell.length_a   1.000
_cell.length_b   1.000
_cell.length_c   1.000
_cell.angle_alpha   90.00
_cell.angle_beta   90.00
_cell.angle_gamma   90.00
#
_symmetry.space_group_name_H-M   'P 1'
#
loop_
_entity.id
_entity.type
_entity.pdbx_description
1 polymer ?
#
loop_
_entity_poly.entity_id
_entity_poly.type
_entity_poly.pdbx_seq_one_letter_code
_entity_poly.pdbx_strand_id
1 'polypeptide(L)'
;MGVIFPNQFKKYEELLSHNDLFIVSGKFDLRKQQRQLIINEIQTLATFEEQKLAFAKQIIIRNKSHIDTFEEMIKATKESANDVVLSFYDETIKQMTTLGYINQKDSMFNNFIQSFNPSDIRLI
;
A
#
# COMPACT_ATOMS: atom_id res chain seq x y z
N MET A 1 -22.63 5.75 -7.67
CA MET A 1 -22.26 5.16 -8.97
C MET A 1 -20.93 5.74 -9.43
N GLY A 2 -20.05 4.91 -9.99
CA GLY A 2 -18.84 5.35 -10.67
C GLY A 2 -19.12 5.67 -12.13
N VAL A 3 -18.47 6.71 -12.66
CA VAL A 3 -18.60 7.15 -14.06
C VAL A 3 -17.20 7.33 -14.62
N ILE A 4 -16.94 6.71 -15.76
CA ILE A 4 -15.75 6.94 -16.57
C ILE A 4 -16.15 7.69 -17.84
N PHE A 5 -15.42 8.75 -18.18
CA PHE A 5 -15.67 9.47 -19.42
C PHE A 5 -15.08 8.73 -20.62
N PRO A 6 -15.66 8.87 -21.83
CA PRO A 6 -15.21 8.13 -23.01
C PRO A 6 -13.72 8.33 -23.35
N ASN A 7 -13.17 9.52 -23.08
CA ASN A 7 -11.75 9.80 -23.28
C ASN A 7 -10.85 8.97 -22.35
N GLN A 8 -11.22 8.85 -21.07
CA GLN A 8 -10.51 8.00 -20.12
C GLN A 8 -10.74 6.53 -20.42
N PHE A 9 -11.95 6.13 -20.81
CA PHE A 9 -12.24 4.75 -21.19
C PHE A 9 -11.34 4.28 -22.34
N LYS A 10 -11.22 5.08 -23.42
CA LYS A 10 -10.33 4.76 -24.54
C LYS A 10 -8.87 4.54 -24.13
N LYS A 11 -8.38 5.31 -23.15
CA LYS A 11 -7.00 5.15 -22.64
C LYS A 11 -6.79 3.78 -21.98
N TYR A 12 -7.82 3.24 -21.33
CA TYR A 12 -7.75 1.97 -20.60
C TYR A 12 -8.47 0.83 -21.32
N GLU A 13 -8.84 0.98 -22.60
CA GLU A 13 -9.68 0.02 -23.32
C GLU A 13 -9.07 -1.38 -23.38
N GLU A 14 -7.77 -1.47 -23.72
CA GLU A 14 -7.02 -2.72 -23.72
C GLU A 14 -6.83 -3.30 -22.32
N LEU A 15 -6.66 -2.44 -21.31
CA LEU A 15 -6.56 -2.89 -19.93
C LEU A 15 -7.90 -3.50 -19.47
N LEU A 16 -9.01 -2.82 -19.75
CA LEU A 16 -10.37 -3.17 -19.36
C LEU A 16 -10.98 -4.32 -20.18
N SER A 17 -10.38 -4.70 -21.32
CA SER A 17 -10.82 -5.89 -22.06
C SER A 17 -10.53 -7.19 -21.32
N HIS A 18 -9.64 -7.14 -20.33
CA HIS A 18 -9.38 -8.26 -19.43
C HIS A 18 -10.38 -8.22 -18.28
N ASN A 19 -11.03 -9.35 -17.99
CA ASN A 19 -12.05 -9.45 -16.93
C ASN A 19 -11.39 -9.61 -15.55
N ASP A 20 -10.59 -8.62 -15.17
CA ASP A 20 -9.78 -8.60 -13.96
C ASP A 20 -10.30 -7.58 -12.93
N LEU A 21 -9.78 -7.68 -11.71
CA LEU A 21 -10.05 -6.71 -10.66
C LEU A 21 -9.14 -5.49 -10.83
N PHE A 22 -9.75 -4.30 -10.84
CA PHE A 22 -9.04 -3.03 -10.97
C PHE A 22 -9.22 -2.13 -9.75
N ILE A 23 -8.18 -1.35 -9.46
CA ILE A 23 -8.23 -0.25 -8.50
C ILE A 23 -8.49 1.03 -9.27
N VAL A 24 -9.52 1.79 -8.84
CA VAL A 24 -9.91 3.04 -9.48
C VAL A 24 -9.69 4.22 -8.55
N SER A 25 -9.10 5.29 -9.08
CA SER A 25 -8.92 6.56 -8.38
C SER A 25 -9.69 7.65 -9.11
N GLY A 26 -10.17 8.65 -8.36
CA GLY A 26 -11.00 9.69 -8.94
C GLY A 26 -11.54 10.66 -7.93
N LYS A 27 -12.34 11.60 -8.42
CA LYS A 27 -12.97 12.63 -7.59
C LYS A 27 -14.45 12.37 -7.41
N PHE A 28 -14.95 12.63 -6.20
CA PHE A 28 -16.39 12.73 -5.99
C PHE A 28 -16.89 14.07 -6.52
N ASP A 29 -17.98 14.01 -7.28
CA ASP A 29 -18.64 15.18 -7.87
C ASP A 29 -20.15 15.07 -7.62
N LEU A 30 -20.81 16.21 -7.45
CA LEU A 30 -22.26 16.27 -7.28
C LEU A 30 -22.88 16.76 -8.60
N ARG A 31 -23.53 15.86 -9.32
CA ARG A 31 -24.15 16.17 -10.62
C ARG A 31 -25.61 15.80 -10.59
N LYS A 32 -26.48 16.75 -10.97
CA LYS A 32 -27.95 16.59 -10.87
C LYS A 32 -28.40 16.07 -9.49
N GLN A 33 -27.83 16.66 -8.42
CA GLN A 33 -28.06 16.27 -7.02
C GLN A 33 -27.66 14.82 -6.64
N GLN A 34 -26.95 14.10 -7.51
CA GLN A 34 -26.45 12.76 -7.21
C GLN A 34 -24.93 12.78 -7.05
N ARG A 35 -24.44 12.16 -5.97
CA ARG A 35 -23.01 11.97 -5.74
C ARG A 35 -22.49 10.87 -6.67
N GLN A 36 -21.51 11.21 -7.50
CA GLN A 36 -20.89 10.32 -8.47
C GLN A 36 -19.39 10.29 -8.24
N LEU A 37 -18.76 9.13 -8.40
CA LEU A 37 -17.29 9.02 -8.45
C LEU A 37 -16.87 9.12 -9.91
N ILE A 38 -16.21 10.22 -10.28
CA ILE A 38 -15.62 10.39 -11.60
C ILE A 38 -14.26 9.70 -11.61
N ILE A 39 -14.16 8.59 -12.34
CA ILE A 39 -12.94 7.78 -12.43
C ILE A 39 -11.95 8.48 -13.36
N ASN A 40 -10.76 8.76 -12.84
CA ASN A 40 -9.68 9.41 -13.57
C ASN A 40 -8.54 8.43 -13.87
N GLU A 41 -8.27 7.50 -12.97
CA GLU A 41 -7.21 6.51 -13.14
C GLU A 41 -7.74 5.10 -12.85
N ILE A 42 -7.23 4.16 -13.62
CA ILE A 42 -7.49 2.73 -13.47
C ILE A 42 -6.13 2.05 -13.51
N GLN A 43 -5.91 1.15 -12.58
CA GLN A 43 -4.71 0.32 -12.53
C GLN A 43 -5.03 -1.09 -12.06
N THR A 44 -4.15 -2.02 -12.39
CA THR A 44 -4.25 -3.40 -11.91
C THR A 44 -3.96 -3.45 -10.42
N LEU A 45 -4.35 -4.54 -9.77
CA LEU A 45 -3.96 -4.82 -8.40
C LEU A 45 -2.43 -4.83 -8.23
N ALA A 46 -1.72 -5.49 -9.14
CA ALA A 46 -0.25 -5.59 -9.09
C ALA A 46 0.42 -4.20 -9.12
N THR A 47 0.00 -3.33 -10.04
CA THR A 47 0.56 -1.96 -10.11
C THR A 47 0.22 -1.15 -8.87
N PHE A 48 -0.96 -1.31 -8.29
CA PHE A 48 -1.32 -0.64 -7.04
C PHE A 48 -0.45 -1.11 -5.86
N GLU A 49 -0.20 -2.42 -5.76
CA GLU A 49 0.66 -2.99 -4.72
C GLU A 49 2.11 -2.49 -4.85
N GLU A 50 2.68 -2.52 -6.05
CA GLU A 50 4.02 -1.99 -6.33
C GLU A 50 4.16 -0.52 -5.94
N GLN A 51 3.18 0.32 -6.32
CA GLN A 51 3.17 1.73 -5.93
C GLN A 51 3.05 1.90 -4.42
N LYS A 52 2.17 1.12 -3.77
CA LYS A 52 2.00 1.17 -2.32
C LYS A 52 3.28 0.82 -1.58
N LEU A 53 4.03 -0.15 -2.08
CA LEU A 53 5.34 -0.52 -1.53
C LEU A 53 6.38 0.58 -1.78
N ALA A 54 6.47 1.09 -3.00
CA ALA A 54 7.46 2.10 -3.38
C ALA A 54 7.29 3.44 -2.64
N PHE A 55 6.05 3.81 -2.30
CA PHE A 55 5.76 5.08 -1.62
C PHE A 55 5.57 4.95 -0.10
N ALA A 56 5.68 3.74 0.46
CA ALA A 56 5.49 3.53 1.89
C ALA A 56 6.59 4.21 2.71
N LYS A 57 6.22 5.19 3.53
CA LYS A 57 7.14 5.86 4.46
C LYS A 57 7.18 5.21 5.82
N GLN A 58 6.11 4.49 6.16
CA GLN A 58 5.99 3.77 7.41
C GLN A 58 5.29 2.42 7.21
N ILE A 59 5.80 1.40 7.89
CA ILE A 59 5.17 0.10 8.03
C ILE A 59 4.74 -0.06 9.48
N ILE A 60 3.48 -0.40 9.69
CA ILE A 60 2.92 -0.71 10.99
C ILE A 60 2.60 -2.20 11.05
N ILE A 61 3.18 -2.88 12.03
CA ILE A 61 2.92 -4.27 12.36
C ILE A 61 1.97 -4.34 13.57
N ARG A 62 0.95 -5.19 13.50
CA ARG A 62 0.04 -5.50 14.61
C ARG A 62 0.33 -6.84 15.27
N ASN A 63 1.06 -7.72 14.58
CA ASN A 63 1.45 -9.03 15.09
C ASN A 63 2.96 -9.28 14.94
N LYS A 64 3.66 -9.52 16.06
CA LYS A 64 5.11 -9.73 16.10
C LYS A 64 5.57 -11.14 15.72
N SER A 65 4.68 -12.10 15.45
CA SER A 65 5.04 -13.53 15.29
C SER A 65 6.16 -13.83 14.29
N HIS A 66 6.42 -12.95 13.32
CA HIS A 66 7.46 -13.13 12.30
C HIS A 66 8.60 -12.12 12.37
N ILE A 67 8.57 -11.18 13.32
CA ILE A 67 9.54 -10.08 13.35
C ILE A 67 10.95 -10.55 13.72
N ASP A 68 11.05 -11.60 14.54
CA ASP A 68 12.31 -12.11 15.06
C ASP A 68 13.23 -12.62 13.94
N THR A 69 12.65 -13.16 12.87
CA THR A 69 13.37 -13.63 11.68
C THR A 69 14.07 -12.49 10.91
N PHE A 70 13.67 -11.25 11.16
CA PHE A 70 14.14 -10.06 10.46
C PHE A 70 14.86 -9.05 11.37
N GLU A 71 15.15 -9.42 12.63
CA GLU A 71 15.81 -8.51 13.57
C GLU A 71 17.14 -7.97 13.04
N GLU A 72 17.96 -8.79 12.38
CA GLU A 72 19.24 -8.35 11.83
C GLU A 72 19.05 -7.27 10.76
N MET A 73 18.07 -7.47 9.88
CA MET A 73 17.72 -6.49 8.85
C MET A 73 17.23 -5.17 9.48
N ILE A 74 16.42 -5.24 10.53
CA ILE A 74 15.85 -4.07 11.22
C ILE A 74 16.93 -3.31 12.02
N LYS A 75 17.91 -4.01 12.60
CA LYS A 75 18.99 -3.44 13.42
C LYS A 75 20.15 -2.89 12.58
N ALA A 76 20.38 -3.44 11.38
CA ALA A 76 21.48 -3.03 10.50
C ALA A 76 21.26 -1.65 9.85
N THR A 77 20.00 -1.22 9.73
CA THR A 77 19.57 0.00 9.04
C THR A 77 19.62 1.21 9.98
N LYS A 78 20.29 2.26 9.52
CA LYS A 78 20.34 3.58 10.16
C LYS A 78 19.55 4.55 9.32
N GLU A 79 18.76 5.42 9.96
CA GLU A 79 17.91 6.43 9.33
C GLU A 79 18.57 7.07 8.09
N SER A 80 18.16 6.60 6.91
CA SER A 80 18.55 7.12 5.61
C SER A 80 17.32 7.54 4.81
N ALA A 81 17.52 8.34 3.76
CA ALA A 81 16.43 8.90 2.96
C ALA A 81 15.55 7.85 2.24
N ASN A 82 16.02 6.60 2.11
CA ASN A 82 15.29 5.50 1.46
C ASN A 82 14.75 4.46 2.47
N ASP A 83 14.85 4.74 3.77
CA ASP A 83 14.42 3.80 4.79
C ASP A 83 12.99 4.08 5.25
N VAL A 84 12.26 2.99 5.49
CA VAL A 84 10.89 3.00 5.99
C VAL A 84 10.92 2.79 7.49
N VAL A 85 10.19 3.63 8.21
CA VAL A 85 10.05 3.47 9.66
C VAL A 85 9.21 2.24 9.94
N LEU A 86 9.74 1.31 10.74
CA LEU A 86 8.99 0.16 11.22
C LEU A 86 8.43 0.43 12.61
N SER A 87 7.12 0.30 12.77
CA SER A 87 6.45 0.50 14.04
C SER A 87 5.58 -0.70 14.39
N PHE A 88 5.51 -1.02 15.67
CA PHE A 88 4.54 -1.97 16.22
C PHE A 88 3.37 -1.19 16.81
N TYR A 89 2.15 -1.60 16.49
CA TYR A 89 0.95 -1.11 17.14
C TYR A 89 0.43 -2.18 18.12
N ASP A 90 0.49 -1.87 19.41
CA ASP A 90 -0.04 -2.73 20.45
C ASP A 90 -1.53 -2.42 20.65
N GLU A 91 -2.41 -3.37 20.31
CA GLU A 91 -3.85 -3.19 20.45
C GLU A 91 -4.33 -3.17 21.92
N THR A 92 -3.56 -3.77 22.84
CA THR A 92 -3.94 -3.86 24.26
C THR A 92 -3.79 -2.51 24.96
N ILE A 93 -2.69 -1.81 24.70
CA ILE A 93 -2.40 -0.47 25.26
C ILE A 93 -2.71 0.67 24.28
N LYS A 94 -3.08 0.35 23.04
CA LYS A 94 -3.37 1.29 21.94
C LYS A 94 -2.21 2.25 21.62
N GLN A 95 -0.98 1.79 21.78
CA GLN A 95 0.22 2.60 21.58
C GLN A 95 1.07 2.08 20.41
N MET A 96 1.80 3.01 19.81
CA MET A 96 2.74 2.73 18.74
C MET A 96 4.17 2.80 19.26
N THR A 97 4.98 1.80 18.96
CA THR A 97 6.41 1.74 19.33
C THR A 97 7.25 1.56 18.09
N THR A 98 8.24 2.42 17.87
CA THR A 98 9.19 2.26 16.77
C THR A 98 10.12 1.09 17.06
N LEU A 99 10.18 0.15 16.13
CA LEU A 99 11.02 -1.04 16.20
C LEU A 99 12.38 -0.82 15.53
N GLY A 100 12.41 0.02 14.49
CA GLY A 100 13.61 0.35 13.75
C GLY A 100 13.28 0.88 12.36
N TYR A 101 14.19 0.65 11.41
CA TYR A 101 14.09 1.12 10.03
C TYR A 101 14.31 -0.07 9.09
N ILE A 102 13.75 -0.05 7.89
CA ILE A 102 14.03 -1.05 6.85
C ILE A 102 14.28 -0.34 5.52
N ASN A 103 15.33 -0.75 4.82
CA ASN A 103 15.66 -0.20 3.50
C ASN A 103 14.74 -0.82 2.43
N GLN A 104 13.98 -0.01 1.71
CA GLN A 104 13.08 -0.49 0.65
C GLN A 104 13.81 -1.18 -0.51
N LYS A 105 15.08 -0.84 -0.73
CA LYS A 105 15.92 -1.41 -1.79
C LYS A 105 16.57 -2.73 -1.39
N ASP A 106 16.38 -3.16 -0.14
CA ASP A 106 16.86 -4.47 0.29
C ASP A 106 16.10 -5.57 -0.46
N SER A 107 16.83 -6.55 -0.97
CA SER A 107 16.26 -7.72 -1.65
C SER A 107 15.27 -8.50 -0.79
N MET A 108 15.38 -8.44 0.54
CA MET A 108 14.50 -9.11 1.48
C MET A 108 13.27 -8.28 1.88
N PHE A 109 13.17 -7.01 1.45
CA PHE A 109 12.04 -6.14 1.79
C PHE A 109 10.70 -6.74 1.38
N ASN A 110 10.61 -7.27 0.15
CA ASN A 110 9.37 -7.87 -0.33
C ASN A 110 9.01 -9.14 0.44
N ASN A 111 10.01 -9.97 0.75
CA ASN A 111 9.83 -11.18 1.56
C ASN A 111 9.35 -10.84 2.98
N PHE A 112 9.85 -9.75 3.55
CA PHE A 112 9.40 -9.24 4.83
C PHE A 112 7.92 -8.88 4.79
N ILE A 113 7.47 -8.06 3.83
CA ILE A 113 6.04 -7.69 3.72
C ILE A 113 5.16 -8.92 3.51
N GLN A 114 5.58 -9.84 2.65
CA GLN A 114 4.84 -11.07 2.33
C GLN A 114 4.79 -12.07 3.49
N SER A 115 5.66 -11.94 4.50
CA SER A 115 5.64 -12.79 5.69
C SER A 115 4.49 -12.46 6.66
N PHE A 116 3.84 -11.31 6.50
CA PHE A 116 2.71 -10.89 7.34
C PHE A 116 1.38 -11.08 6.62
N ASN A 117 0.34 -11.41 7.39
CA ASN A 117 -1.03 -11.35 6.87
C ASN A 117 -1.38 -9.88 6.54
N PRO A 118 -2.14 -9.62 5.46
CA PRO A 118 -2.56 -8.26 5.10
C PRO A 118 -3.34 -7.51 6.19
N SER A 119 -3.95 -8.21 7.15
CA SER A 119 -4.63 -7.61 8.30
C SER A 119 -3.69 -7.17 9.43
N ASP A 120 -2.50 -7.76 9.47
CA ASP A 120 -1.48 -7.57 10.51
C ASP A 120 -0.41 -6.55 10.10
N ILE A 121 -0.43 -6.09 8.84
CA ILE A 121 0.52 -5.11 8.30
C ILE A 121 -0.21 -3.95 7.63
N ARG A 122 0.31 -2.75 7.82
CA ARG A 122 -0.19 -1.54 7.14
C ARG A 122 0.96 -0.71 6.60
N LEU A 123 0.87 -0.39 5.32
CA LEU A 123 1.78 0.50 4.59
C LEU A 123 1.15 1.91 4.53
N ILE A 124 1.86 2.92 5.04
CA ILE A 124 1.43 4.33 5.05
C ILE A 124 2.32 5.16 4.12
#